data_AF-A0A1G2R3E4-F1
#
_entry.id   AF-A0A1G2R3E4-F1
#
_cell.length_a   1.000
_cell.length_b   1.000
_cell.length_c   1.000
_cell.angle_alpha   90.00
_cell.angle_beta   90.00
_cell.angle_gamma   90.00
#
_symmetry.space_group_name_H-M   'P 1'
#
loop_
_entity.id
_entity.type
_entity.pdbx_description
1 polymer ?
#
loop_
_entity_poly.entity_id
_entity_poly.type
_entity_poly.pdbx_seq_one_letter_code
_entity_poly.pdbx_strand_id
1 'polypeptide(L)'
;MRTCWICPVVAVGLLFCMGCGAAVNNSEKPTPTPNSVVMAPEIKLYGLTTIGNHSYIPINLYGQHPSDRSDLILRILKAFEEEHPELEMTGWKLEFTPLNGDSRGTIYGIWVDHKPRMMASSIPPKQ
;
A
#
# COMPACT_ATOMS: atom_id res chain seq x y z
N MET A 1 -4.03 51.17 -8.81
CA MET A 1 -3.04 52.14 -9.33
C MET A 1 -1.75 51.39 -9.60
N ARG A 2 -1.25 51.48 -10.84
CA ARG A 2 -0.07 50.76 -11.37
C ARG A 2 1.14 51.70 -11.35
N THR A 3 2.28 51.23 -10.87
CA THR A 3 3.64 51.75 -11.14
C THR A 3 4.58 50.54 -11.07
N CYS A 4 4.99 49.88 -12.15
CA CYS A 4 5.95 50.26 -13.20
C CYS A 4 7.32 50.67 -12.63
N TRP A 5 8.26 49.72 -12.60
CA TRP A 5 9.70 49.97 -12.43
C TRP A 5 10.50 49.16 -13.47
N ILE A 6 10.85 49.87 -14.55
CA ILE A 6 12.19 50.01 -15.14
C ILE A 6 12.96 48.72 -15.51
N CYS A 7 13.05 48.48 -16.83
CA CYS A 7 14.20 47.84 -17.49
C CYS A 7 15.34 48.85 -17.66
N PRO A 8 16.61 48.38 -17.71
CA PRO A 8 17.53 48.92 -18.69
C PRO A 8 18.10 47.81 -19.57
N VAL A 9 17.80 47.94 -20.87
CA VAL A 9 18.57 47.35 -21.96
C VAL A 9 19.74 48.29 -22.24
N VAL A 10 20.98 47.82 -22.15
CA VAL A 10 22.08 48.36 -22.96
C VAL A 10 22.89 47.19 -23.51
N ALA A 11 23.00 47.19 -24.83
CA ALA A 11 23.65 46.20 -25.65
C ALA A 11 25.11 46.56 -25.94
N VAL A 12 25.76 45.66 -26.68
CA VAL A 12 26.92 45.81 -27.57
C VAL A 12 28.28 45.40 -26.98
N GLY A 13 28.86 44.36 -27.59
CA GLY A 13 30.30 44.10 -27.51
C GLY A 13 30.73 42.65 -27.78
N LEU A 14 30.61 42.19 -29.03
CA LEU A 14 31.23 40.95 -29.53
C LEU A 14 32.77 40.97 -29.35
N LEU A 15 33.37 39.87 -28.87
CA LEU A 15 34.62 39.37 -29.46
C LEU A 15 34.84 37.86 -29.20
N PHE A 16 35.23 37.20 -30.29
CA PHE A 16 35.59 35.81 -30.50
C PHE A 16 36.55 35.19 -29.46
N CYS A 17 36.29 33.92 -29.11
CA CYS A 17 37.33 32.89 -29.09
C CYS A 17 36.76 31.57 -29.63
N MET A 18 37.26 31.18 -30.80
CA MET A 18 37.10 29.84 -31.37
C MET A 18 37.75 28.81 -30.44
N GLY A 19 37.06 27.68 -30.26
CA GLY A 19 37.62 26.48 -29.66
C GLY A 19 36.72 25.29 -29.99
N CYS A 20 36.98 24.63 -31.11
CA CYS A 20 36.37 23.36 -31.47
C CYS A 20 36.65 22.30 -30.40
N GLY A 21 35.59 21.61 -29.97
CA GLY A 21 35.66 20.36 -29.25
C GLY A 21 34.37 19.60 -29.47
N ALA A 22 34.33 18.79 -30.53
CA ALA A 22 33.23 17.87 -30.78
C ALA A 22 33.18 16.84 -29.65
N ALA A 23 32.07 16.81 -28.90
CA ALA A 23 31.70 15.67 -28.08
C ALA A 23 30.38 15.11 -28.62
N VAL A 24 30.54 14.00 -29.34
CA VAL A 24 29.51 13.12 -29.85
C VAL A 24 28.69 12.55 -28.68
N ASN A 25 27.37 12.54 -28.87
CA ASN A 25 26.33 11.69 -28.29
C ASN A 25 26.63 10.92 -26.99
N ASN A 26 25.72 11.06 -26.02
CA ASN A 26 24.89 9.93 -25.59
C ASN A 26 23.61 10.44 -24.93
N SER A 27 22.51 10.37 -25.68
CA SER A 27 21.17 10.32 -25.11
C SER A 27 21.04 8.95 -24.43
N GLU A 28 21.48 8.85 -23.18
CA GLU A 28 21.12 7.72 -22.33
C GLU A 28 19.65 7.87 -21.99
N LYS A 29 18.81 7.19 -22.78
CA LYS A 29 17.47 6.80 -22.40
C LYS A 29 17.52 6.31 -20.94
N PRO A 30 16.69 6.83 -20.00
CA PRO A 30 16.68 6.30 -18.66
C PRO A 30 16.29 4.82 -18.74
N THR A 31 17.27 3.96 -18.48
CA THR A 31 17.06 2.53 -18.37
C THR A 31 16.12 2.31 -17.18
N PRO A 32 14.98 1.63 -17.35
CA PRO A 32 14.18 1.24 -16.19
C PRO A 32 15.05 0.35 -15.32
N THR A 33 15.42 0.86 -14.14
CA THR A 33 16.05 0.06 -13.09
C THR A 33 15.19 -1.18 -12.85
N PRO A 34 15.79 -2.39 -12.75
CA PRO A 34 15.04 -3.59 -12.44
C PRO A 34 14.31 -3.33 -11.13
N ASN A 35 12.99 -3.39 -11.21
CA ASN A 35 12.06 -3.22 -10.11
C ASN A 35 12.66 -3.90 -8.87
N SER A 36 13.12 -3.12 -7.89
CA SER A 36 13.20 -3.63 -6.53
C SER A 36 11.75 -3.93 -6.17
N VAL A 37 11.35 -5.17 -6.43
CA VAL A 37 10.19 -5.76 -5.78
C VAL A 37 10.57 -5.74 -4.31
N VAL A 38 10.25 -4.65 -3.64
CA VAL A 38 10.23 -4.60 -2.19
C VAL A 38 9.12 -5.58 -1.84
N MET A 39 9.48 -6.85 -1.68
CA MET A 39 8.56 -7.85 -1.21
C MET A 39 8.08 -7.34 0.14
N ALA A 40 6.80 -6.98 0.21
CA ALA A 40 6.20 -6.59 1.46
C ALA A 40 6.46 -7.72 2.47
N PRO A 41 6.86 -7.40 3.71
CA PRO A 41 7.10 -8.43 4.71
C PRO A 41 5.86 -9.30 4.86
N GLU A 42 6.06 -10.62 4.83
CA GLU A 42 5.02 -11.62 5.06
C GLU A 42 4.45 -11.41 6.47
N ILE A 43 3.13 -11.20 6.56
CA ILE A 43 2.44 -11.06 7.84
C ILE A 43 2.06 -12.46 8.31
N LYS A 44 2.55 -12.86 9.48
CA LYS A 44 2.12 -14.10 10.15
C LYS A 44 1.04 -13.82 11.17
N LEU A 45 -0.07 -14.57 11.11
CA LEU A 45 -1.21 -14.40 12.00
C LEU A 45 -1.01 -15.12 13.35
N TYR A 46 -0.27 -14.49 14.27
CA TYR A 46 -0.08 -15.03 15.61
C TYR A 46 -1.31 -14.84 16.50
N GLY A 47 -1.71 -15.89 17.23
CA GLY A 47 -2.77 -15.82 18.24
C GLY A 47 -4.20 -15.80 17.68
N LEU A 48 -4.37 -16.18 16.41
CA LEU A 48 -5.68 -16.34 15.80
C LEU A 48 -6.54 -17.34 16.58
N THR A 49 -7.76 -16.95 16.93
CA THR A 49 -8.72 -17.81 17.65
C THR A 49 -9.97 -17.97 16.81
N THR A 50 -10.39 -19.21 16.52
CA THR A 50 -11.57 -19.51 15.71
C THR A 50 -12.66 -20.18 16.55
N ILE A 51 -13.89 -19.66 16.46
CA ILE A 51 -15.09 -20.24 17.08
C ILE A 51 -16.19 -20.30 16.02
N GLY A 52 -16.51 -21.50 15.55
CA GLY A 52 -17.47 -21.70 14.46
C GLY A 52 -17.03 -20.96 13.18
N ASN A 53 -17.89 -20.08 12.69
CA ASN A 53 -17.72 -19.31 11.46
C ASN A 53 -17.07 -17.93 11.68
N HIS A 54 -16.41 -17.76 12.84
CA HIS A 54 -15.83 -16.48 13.26
C HIS A 54 -14.40 -16.69 13.73
N SER A 55 -13.47 -15.91 13.19
CA SER A 55 -12.07 -15.86 13.61
C SER A 55 -11.72 -14.49 14.17
N TYR A 56 -11.05 -14.47 15.31
CA TYR A 56 -10.50 -13.27 15.92
C TYR A 56 -8.99 -13.22 15.69
N ILE A 57 -8.53 -12.11 15.11
CA ILE A 57 -7.12 -11.82 14.86
C ILE A 57 -6.70 -10.68 15.79
N PRO A 58 -5.91 -10.95 16.84
CA PRO A 58 -5.46 -9.91 17.75
C PRO A 58 -4.48 -8.96 17.05
N ILE A 59 -4.78 -7.66 17.07
CA ILE A 59 -3.94 -6.61 16.48
C ILE A 59 -3.84 -5.45 17.46
N ASN A 60 -2.66 -4.87 17.66
CA ASN A 60 -2.52 -3.70 18.52
C ASN A 60 -2.06 -2.49 17.70
N LEU A 61 -3.01 -1.65 17.28
CA LEU A 61 -2.74 -0.48 16.44
C LEU A 61 -2.84 0.83 17.21
N TYR A 62 -2.26 0.87 18.40
CA TYR A 62 -2.21 2.10 19.20
C TYR A 62 -1.32 3.17 18.55
N GLY A 63 -1.79 4.42 18.50
CA GLY A 63 -1.00 5.58 18.09
C GLY A 63 -0.62 5.67 16.60
N GLN A 64 -0.99 4.70 15.76
CA GLN A 64 -0.65 4.71 14.34
C GLN A 64 -1.49 5.73 13.54
N HIS A 65 -0.95 6.25 12.44
CA HIS A 65 -1.68 7.13 11.52
C HIS A 65 -2.78 6.35 10.78
N PRO A 66 -3.94 6.95 10.47
CA PRO A 66 -5.06 6.22 9.84
C PRO A 66 -4.72 5.46 8.56
N SER A 67 -3.89 6.02 7.67
CA SER A 67 -3.47 5.34 6.43
C SER A 67 -2.71 4.04 6.69
N ASP A 68 -1.83 4.05 7.68
CA ASP A 68 -0.96 2.93 7.99
C ASP A 68 -1.76 1.80 8.62
N ARG A 69 -2.78 2.17 9.41
CA ARG A 69 -3.77 1.22 9.95
C ARG A 69 -4.51 0.52 8.83
N SER A 70 -4.99 1.25 7.82
CA SER A 70 -5.75 0.68 6.70
C SER A 70 -4.91 -0.29 5.88
N ASP A 71 -3.67 0.08 5.52
CA ASP A 71 -2.78 -0.81 4.77
C ASP A 71 -2.48 -2.10 5.56
N LEU A 72 -2.21 -1.99 6.86
CA LEU A 72 -1.96 -3.14 7.71
C LEU A 72 -3.19 -4.06 7.84
N ILE A 73 -4.38 -3.50 8.02
CA ILE A 73 -5.64 -4.26 8.06
C ILE A 73 -5.83 -5.06 6.77
N LEU A 74 -5.66 -4.42 5.60
CA LEU A 74 -5.83 -5.09 4.32
C LEU A 74 -4.83 -6.23 4.12
N ARG A 75 -3.58 -6.04 4.54
CA ARG A 75 -2.56 -7.10 4.47
C ARG A 75 -2.86 -8.26 5.41
N ILE A 76 -3.42 -8.00 6.58
CA ILE A 76 -3.85 -9.04 7.54
C ILE A 76 -5.02 -9.85 6.98
N LEU A 77 -6.01 -9.18 6.38
CA LEU A 77 -7.14 -9.86 5.74
C LEU A 77 -6.66 -10.73 4.57
N LYS A 78 -5.73 -10.22 3.76
CA LYS A 78 -5.10 -11.00 2.69
C LYS A 78 -4.36 -12.22 3.23
N ALA A 79 -3.55 -12.05 4.28
CA ALA A 79 -2.84 -13.16 4.91
C ALA A 79 -3.82 -14.23 5.44
N PHE A 80 -4.97 -13.81 5.97
CA PHE A 80 -6.01 -14.75 6.42
C PHE A 80 -6.57 -15.58 5.26
N GLU A 81 -6.86 -14.97 4.12
CA GLU A 81 -7.32 -15.70 2.93
C GLU A 81 -6.25 -16.65 2.37
N GLU A 82 -4.98 -16.26 2.43
CA GLU A 82 -3.85 -17.07 1.95
C GLU A 82 -3.53 -18.25 2.89
N GLU A 83 -3.63 -18.06 4.20
CA GLU A 83 -3.42 -19.11 5.21
C GLU A 83 -4.61 -20.10 5.29
N HIS A 84 -5.82 -19.69 4.88
CA HIS A 84 -7.05 -20.49 4.96
C HIS A 84 -7.77 -20.63 3.61
N PRO A 85 -7.17 -21.29 2.60
CA PRO A 85 -7.76 -21.45 1.26
C PRO A 85 -9.09 -22.22 1.28
N GLU A 86 -9.33 -23.05 2.30
CA GLU A 86 -10.57 -23.80 2.53
C GLU A 86 -11.73 -22.92 3.01
N LEU A 87 -11.48 -21.67 3.38
CA LEU A 87 -12.49 -20.73 3.86
C LEU A 87 -12.79 -19.67 2.81
N GLU A 88 -14.05 -19.21 2.80
CA GLU A 88 -14.51 -18.04 2.07
C GLU A 88 -14.88 -16.97 3.10
N MET A 89 -14.16 -15.85 3.09
CA MET A 89 -14.46 -14.70 3.95
C MET A 89 -15.79 -14.06 3.49
N THR A 90 -16.73 -13.91 4.43
CA THR A 90 -18.06 -13.32 4.18
C THR A 90 -18.21 -11.91 4.74
N GLY A 91 -17.34 -11.52 5.68
CA GLY A 91 -17.37 -10.20 6.30
C GLY A 91 -16.22 -10.01 7.29
N TRP A 92 -16.02 -8.77 7.73
CA TRP A 92 -15.07 -8.46 8.80
C TRP A 92 -15.48 -7.18 9.53
N LYS A 93 -15.01 -7.04 10.78
CA LYS A 93 -15.19 -5.83 11.58
C LYS A 93 -14.00 -5.62 12.51
N LEU A 94 -13.74 -4.37 12.88
CA LEU A 94 -12.72 -4.03 13.86
C LEU A 94 -13.29 -4.10 15.28
N GLU A 95 -12.49 -4.66 16.19
CA GLU A 95 -12.69 -4.46 17.61
C GLU A 95 -11.87 -3.24 18.05
N PHE A 96 -12.56 -2.17 18.45
CA PHE A 96 -11.91 -0.92 18.86
C PHE A 96 -12.61 -0.29 20.06
N THR A 97 -11.85 0.46 20.86
CA THR A 97 -12.41 1.36 21.89
C THR A 97 -12.13 2.81 21.49
N PRO A 98 -13.18 3.65 21.35
CA PRO A 98 -12.99 5.07 21.10
C PRO A 98 -12.33 5.71 22.33
N LEU A 99 -11.23 6.44 22.12
CA LEU A 99 -10.71 7.35 23.13
C LEU A 99 -11.47 8.67 22.97
N ASN A 100 -12.25 9.05 23.98
CA ASN A 100 -13.06 10.29 24.09
C ASN A 100 -12.82 11.35 22.99
N GLY A 101 -13.58 11.27 21.89
CA GLY A 101 -13.60 12.28 20.81
C GLY A 101 -12.41 12.25 19.84
N ASP A 102 -11.44 11.34 20.02
CA ASP A 102 -10.30 11.19 19.13
C ASP A 102 -10.47 9.96 18.21
N SER A 103 -10.37 10.22 16.90
CA SER A 103 -10.28 9.20 15.84
C SER A 103 -9.10 8.23 16.00
N ARG A 104 -8.17 8.51 16.91
CA ARG A 104 -7.00 7.66 17.23
C ARG A 104 -7.30 6.48 18.16
N GLY A 105 -8.57 6.17 18.43
CA GLY A 105 -8.99 5.03 19.25
C GLY A 105 -8.18 3.75 19.00
N THR A 106 -8.00 2.95 20.05
CA THR A 106 -7.20 1.72 19.99
C THR A 106 -7.99 0.64 19.27
N ILE A 107 -7.40 0.03 18.25
CA ILE A 107 -7.89 -1.19 17.61
C ILE A 107 -7.17 -2.36 18.29
N TYR A 108 -7.94 -3.31 18.84
CA TYR A 108 -7.46 -4.48 19.58
C TYR A 108 -7.49 -5.77 18.75
N GLY A 109 -8.30 -5.78 17.69
CA GLY A 109 -8.48 -6.99 16.90
C GLY A 109 -9.31 -6.79 15.65
N ILE A 110 -9.31 -7.82 14.82
CA ILE A 110 -10.19 -7.97 13.66
C ILE A 110 -11.01 -9.23 13.86
N TRP A 111 -12.33 -9.10 13.79
CA TRP A 111 -13.23 -10.23 13.63
C TRP A 111 -13.42 -10.50 12.14
N VAL A 112 -13.20 -11.74 11.72
CA VAL A 112 -13.38 -12.21 10.35
C VAL A 112 -14.48 -13.28 10.36
N ASP A 113 -15.54 -13.03 9.60
CA ASP A 113 -16.63 -13.99 9.39
C ASP A 113 -16.32 -14.79 8.13
N HIS A 114 -16.48 -16.11 8.20
CA HIS A 114 -16.17 -17.00 7.09
C HIS A 114 -17.08 -18.24 7.06
N LYS A 115 -17.04 -18.95 5.95
CA LYS A 115 -17.71 -20.24 5.77
C LYS A 115 -16.80 -21.18 4.98
N PRO A 116 -17.04 -22.50 5.00
CA PRO A 116 -16.33 -23.43 4.12
C PRO A 116 -16.50 -23.03 2.65
N ARG A 117 -15.40 -22.96 1.93
CA ARG A 117 -15.39 -22.78 0.48
C ARG A 117 -15.93 -24.05 -0.16
N MET A 118 -17.04 -23.94 -0.88
CA MET A 118 -17.53 -25.05 -1.69
C MET A 118 -16.52 -25.28 -2.82
N MET A 119 -15.65 -26.28 -2.67
CA MET A 119 -14.92 -26.85 -3.80
C MET A 119 -15.99 -27.31 -4.79
N ALA A 120 -15.96 -26.80 -6.03
CA ALA A 120 -16.83 -27.31 -7.08
C ALA A 120 -16.60 -28.82 -7.15
N SER A 121 -17.63 -29.58 -6.75
CA SER A 121 -17.63 -31.03 -6.71
C SER A 121 -17.27 -31.55 -8.10
N SER A 122 -16.03 -31.98 -8.29
CA SER A 122 -15.56 -32.65 -9.50
C SER A 122 -16.06 -34.10 -9.53
N ILE A 123 -17.29 -34.35 -9.07
CA ILE A 123 -17.94 -35.65 -9.23
C ILE A 123 -18.51 -35.66 -10.65
N PRO A 124 -17.88 -36.37 -11.61
CA PRO A 124 -18.49 -36.56 -12.91
C PRO A 124 -19.84 -37.26 -12.70
N PRO A 125 -20.88 -36.93 -13.49
CA PRO A 125 -22.14 -37.65 -13.44
C PRO A 125 -21.84 -39.14 -13.68
N LYS A 126 -22.36 -40.01 -12.80
CA LYS A 126 -22.35 -41.46 -13.04
C LYS A 126 -22.99 -41.70 -14.41
N GLN A 127 -22.21 -42.26 -15.33
CA GLN A 127 -22.72 -42.85 -16.57
C GLN A 127 -23.49 -44.13 -16.27
#